data_AF-A0A383AYR2-F1
#
_entry.id   AF-A0A383AYR2-F1
#
_cell.length_a   1.000
_cell.length_b   1.000
_cell.length_c   1.000
_cell.angle_alpha   90.00
_cell.angle_beta   90.00
_cell.angle_gamma   90.00
#
_symmetry.space_group_name_H-M   'P 1'
#
loop_
_entity.id
_entity.type
_entity.pdbx_description
1 polymer ?
#
loop_
_entity_poly.entity_id
_entity_poly.type
_entity_poly.pdbx_seq_one_letter_code
_entity_poly.pdbx_strand_id
1 'polypeptide(L)'
;MPQLKSKSNKIAISKKEKDFHTKLTKLQDFVEKNCEYVGDKFAQEARNIHYDKKKSKGIYGKATREQTTELIEEGIDVATIP
;
A
#
# COMPACT_ATOMS: atom_id res chain seq x y z
N MET A 1 46.50 2.11 23.37
CA MET A 1 46.38 2.55 21.96
C MET A 1 45.21 1.77 21.33
N PRO A 2 44.42 2.31 20.39
CA PRO A 2 43.34 3.28 20.60
C PRO A 2 41.91 2.79 20.17
N GLN A 3 40.93 3.31 20.91
CA GLN A 3 39.46 3.41 20.79
C GLN A 3 38.76 3.15 19.44
N LEU A 4 37.82 2.18 19.43
CA LEU A 4 36.84 1.92 18.37
C LEU A 4 35.68 2.96 18.45
N LYS A 5 35.66 3.96 17.57
CA LYS A 5 34.61 4.99 17.48
C LYS A 5 33.40 4.50 16.66
N SER A 6 32.44 3.82 17.30
CA SER A 6 31.19 3.38 16.67
C SER A 6 30.01 4.36 16.91
N LYS A 7 30.21 5.67 16.67
CA LYS A 7 29.13 6.68 16.82
C LYS A 7 28.66 7.33 15.50
N SER A 8 29.35 7.13 14.38
CA SER A 8 29.05 7.86 13.15
C SER A 8 27.94 7.27 12.27
N ASN A 9 27.45 6.05 12.53
CA ASN A 9 26.43 5.42 11.67
C ASN A 9 24.97 5.59 12.15
N LYS A 10 24.70 6.15 13.35
CA LYS A 10 23.33 6.31 13.85
C LYS A 10 22.57 7.49 13.22
N ILE A 11 23.27 8.54 12.82
CA ILE A 11 22.65 9.82 12.41
C ILE A 11 22.10 9.76 10.97
N ALA A 12 22.73 8.96 10.09
CA ALA A 12 22.27 8.78 8.71
C ALA A 12 21.01 7.92 8.59
N ILE A 13 20.80 6.98 9.52
CA ILE A 13 19.63 6.10 9.57
C ILE A 13 18.39 6.93 9.96
N SER A 14 18.51 7.80 10.97
CA SER A 14 17.39 8.58 11.51
C SER A 14 16.78 9.60 10.54
N LYS A 15 17.53 10.09 9.55
CA LYS A 15 17.01 11.03 8.55
C LYS A 15 16.27 10.30 7.41
N LYS A 16 16.66 9.06 7.12
CA LYS A 16 16.04 8.21 6.09
C LYS A 16 14.72 7.59 6.57
N GLU A 17 14.63 7.27 7.87
CA GLU A 17 13.44 6.71 8.52
C GLU A 17 12.26 7.70 8.58
N LYS A 18 12.52 8.96 8.97
CA LYS A 18 11.49 10.01 9.00
C LYS A 18 10.89 10.29 7.62
N ASP A 19 11.73 10.29 6.60
CA ASP A 19 11.30 10.49 5.21
C ASP A 19 10.38 9.35 4.74
N PHE A 20 10.66 8.11 5.16
CA PHE A 20 9.89 6.94 4.77
C PHE A 20 8.51 6.90 5.42
N HIS A 21 8.43 7.13 6.73
CA HIS A 21 7.14 7.25 7.43
C HIS A 21 6.28 8.36 6.83
N THR A 22 6.86 9.53 6.56
CA THR A 22 6.10 10.65 5.98
C THR A 22 5.58 10.32 4.57
N LYS A 23 6.33 9.54 3.79
CA LYS A 23 5.89 9.07 2.45
C LYS A 23 4.82 8.00 2.54
N LEU A 24 4.93 7.06 3.48
CA LEU A 24 3.91 6.05 3.75
C LEU A 24 2.57 6.69 4.12
N THR A 25 2.57 7.64 5.07
CA THR A 25 1.33 8.34 5.47
C THR A 25 0.72 9.12 4.31
N LYS A 26 1.54 9.77 3.47
CA LYS A 26 1.05 10.46 2.27
C LYS A 26 0.49 9.50 1.22
N LEU A 27 1.09 8.33 1.06
CA LEU A 27 0.56 7.30 0.16
C LEU A 27 -0.79 6.80 0.67
N GLN A 28 -0.90 6.55 1.96
CA GLN A 28 -2.15 6.13 2.61
C GLN A 28 -3.24 7.19 2.42
N ASP A 29 -2.96 8.46 2.74
CA ASP A 29 -3.89 9.58 2.54
C ASP A 29 -4.26 9.79 1.06
N PHE A 30 -3.32 9.56 0.15
CA PHE A 30 -3.59 9.62 -1.29
C PHE A 30 -4.53 8.49 -1.72
N VAL A 31 -4.33 7.26 -1.25
CA VAL A 31 -5.23 6.14 -1.49
C VAL A 31 -6.60 6.45 -0.89
N GLU A 32 -6.68 6.92 0.35
CA GLU A 32 -7.96 7.26 0.99
C GLU A 32 -8.72 8.38 0.25
N LYS A 33 -8.02 9.34 -0.37
CA LYS A 33 -8.63 10.45 -1.12
C LYS A 33 -8.98 10.13 -2.57
N ASN A 34 -8.19 9.27 -3.22
CA ASN A 34 -8.37 8.94 -4.64
C ASN A 34 -9.11 7.61 -4.85
N CYS A 35 -9.12 6.77 -3.82
CA CYS A 35 -9.75 5.47 -3.85
C CYS A 35 -10.95 5.42 -2.91
N GLU A 36 -11.91 4.57 -3.23
CA GLU A 36 -13.12 4.38 -2.41
C GLU A 36 -12.92 3.22 -1.43
N TYR A 37 -13.24 3.46 -0.15
CA TYR A 37 -13.19 2.41 0.87
C TYR A 37 -14.44 1.53 0.77
N VAL A 38 -14.24 0.28 0.35
CA VAL A 38 -15.32 -0.68 0.12
C VAL A 38 -15.41 -1.75 1.20
N GLY A 39 -14.50 -1.72 2.19
CA GLY A 39 -14.45 -2.70 3.28
C GLY A 39 -14.29 -4.12 2.75
N ASP A 40 -15.09 -5.06 3.27
CA ASP A 40 -15.04 -6.49 2.92
C ASP A 40 -15.57 -6.81 1.49
N LYS A 41 -16.08 -5.81 0.76
CA LYS A 41 -16.54 -5.95 -0.63
C LYS A 41 -15.45 -5.71 -1.67
N PHE A 42 -14.19 -5.58 -1.25
CA PHE A 42 -13.08 -5.29 -2.14
C PHE A 42 -13.02 -6.22 -3.34
N ALA A 43 -13.18 -7.53 -3.14
CA ALA A 43 -13.10 -8.50 -4.23
C ALA A 43 -14.19 -8.27 -5.30
N GLN A 44 -15.42 -7.99 -4.88
CA GLN A 44 -16.53 -7.80 -5.80
C GLN A 44 -16.40 -6.49 -6.57
N GLU A 45 -16.01 -5.41 -5.89
CA GLU A 45 -15.81 -4.10 -6.50
C GLU A 45 -14.60 -4.11 -7.44
N ALA A 46 -13.52 -4.83 -7.09
CA ALA A 46 -12.32 -4.94 -7.90
C ALA A 46 -12.64 -5.61 -9.26
N ARG A 47 -13.41 -6.71 -9.22
CA ARG A 47 -13.96 -7.36 -10.40
C ARG A 47 -14.84 -6.40 -11.19
N ASN A 48 -15.78 -5.73 -10.52
CA ASN A 48 -16.69 -4.80 -11.18
C ASN A 48 -15.95 -3.71 -11.96
N ILE A 49 -14.90 -3.12 -11.38
CA ILE A 49 -14.05 -2.12 -12.04
C ILE A 49 -13.32 -2.70 -13.27
N HIS A 50 -12.84 -3.94 -13.16
CA HIS A 50 -12.18 -4.63 -14.27
C HIS A 50 -13.15 -4.88 -15.44
N TYR A 51 -14.38 -5.35 -15.15
CA TYR A 51 -15.39 -5.64 -16.18
C TYR A 51 -16.05 -4.38 -16.75
N ASP A 52 -16.38 -3.39 -15.92
CA ASP A 52 -17.18 -2.23 -16.33
C ASP A 52 -16.40 -1.32 -17.31
N LYS A 53 -15.06 -1.46 -17.42
CA LYS A 53 -14.14 -0.70 -18.30
C LYS A 53 -14.28 0.83 -18.23
N LYS A 54 -15.18 1.35 -17.41
CA LYS A 54 -15.25 2.77 -17.10
C LYS A 54 -14.08 3.11 -16.21
N LYS A 55 -13.62 4.36 -16.31
CA LYS A 55 -12.65 4.96 -15.40
C LYS A 55 -13.26 5.03 -13.99
N SER A 56 -13.41 3.90 -13.34
CA SER A 56 -13.75 3.83 -11.93
C SER A 56 -12.52 4.17 -11.13
N LYS A 57 -12.75 4.94 -10.07
CA LYS A 57 -11.73 5.29 -9.10
C LYS A 57 -11.17 4.00 -8.51
N GLY A 58 -9.89 4.02 -8.12
CA GLY A 58 -9.32 2.88 -7.40
C GLY A 58 -10.17 2.57 -6.16
N ILE A 59 -10.08 1.36 -5.65
CA ILE A 59 -10.75 0.98 -4.42
C ILE A 59 -9.72 0.43 -3.45
N TYR A 60 -10.01 0.53 -2.16
CA TYR A 60 -9.23 -0.13 -1.13
C TYR A 60 -10.18 -0.70 -0.09
N GLY A 61 -9.75 -1.77 0.56
CA GLY A 61 -10.62 -2.46 1.48
C GLY A 61 -9.95 -3.67 2.09
N LYS A 62 -10.78 -4.52 2.67
CA LYS A 62 -10.39 -5.79 3.24
C LYS A 62 -10.73 -6.88 2.25
N ALA A 63 -9.80 -7.79 2.04
CA ALA A 63 -9.99 -9.01 1.29
C ALA A 63 -9.31 -10.15 2.03
N THR A 64 -9.87 -11.35 1.92
CA THR A 64 -9.17 -12.55 2.39
C THR A 64 -8.03 -12.89 1.44
N ARG A 65 -7.07 -13.68 1.90
CA ARG A 65 -5.94 -14.13 1.06
C ARG A 65 -6.41 -14.89 -0.18
N GLU A 66 -7.43 -15.72 -0.05
CA GLU A 66 -8.07 -16.41 -1.18
C GLU A 66 -8.62 -15.41 -2.19
N GLN A 67 -9.43 -14.46 -1.74
CA GLN A 67 -9.99 -13.42 -2.61
C GLN A 67 -8.90 -12.61 -3.31
N THR A 68 -7.85 -12.19 -2.59
CA THR A 68 -6.72 -11.48 -3.21
C THR A 68 -6.04 -12.32 -4.28
N THR A 69 -5.87 -13.62 -4.05
CA THR A 69 -5.26 -14.55 -5.02
C THR A 69 -6.14 -14.67 -6.26
N GLU A 70 -7.44 -14.90 -6.09
CA GLU A 70 -8.40 -14.97 -7.20
C GLU A 70 -8.37 -13.70 -8.06
N LEU A 71 -8.29 -12.52 -7.43
CA LEU A 71 -8.21 -11.24 -8.15
C LEU A 71 -6.94 -11.15 -9.00
N ILE A 72 -5.80 -11.58 -8.45
CA ILE A 72 -4.51 -11.59 -9.19
C ILE A 72 -4.59 -12.56 -10.36
N GLU A 73 -5.14 -13.76 -10.16
CA GLU A 73 -5.33 -14.77 -11.22
C GLU A 73 -6.27 -14.29 -12.32
N GLU A 74 -7.28 -13.50 -11.97
CA GLU A 74 -8.20 -12.84 -12.91
C GLU A 74 -7.51 -11.70 -13.70
N GLY A 75 -6.31 -11.27 -13.28
CA GLY A 75 -5.56 -10.18 -13.91
C GLY A 75 -5.90 -8.79 -13.34
N ILE A 76 -6.44 -8.74 -12.13
CA ILE A 76 -6.75 -7.50 -11.43
C ILE A 76 -5.54 -7.08 -10.59
N ASP A 77 -5.06 -5.85 -10.83
CA ASP A 77 -3.90 -5.31 -10.12
C ASP A 77 -4.29 -4.93 -8.68
N VAL A 78 -3.77 -5.69 -7.72
CA VAL A 78 -4.04 -5.50 -6.29
C VAL A 78 -2.73 -5.32 -5.53
N ALA A 79 -2.71 -4.32 -4.65
CA ALA A 79 -1.58 -4.04 -3.77
C ALA A 79 -1.97 -4.25 -2.32
N THR A 80 -1.15 -4.98 -1.57
CA THR A 80 -1.32 -5.14 -0.12
C THR A 80 -0.45 -4.13 0.60
N ILE A 81 -1.06 -3.27 1.42
CA ILE A 81 -0.33 -2.30 2.23
C ILE A 81 0.05 -2.97 3.57
N PRO A 82 1.34 -2.90 4.00
CA PRO A 82 1.81 -3.46 5.27
C PRO A 82 1.40 -2.65 6.51
#